data_AF-B4K101-F1
#
_entry.id   AF-B4K101-F1
#
_cell.length_a   1.000
_cell.length_b   1.000
_cell.length_c   1.000
_cell.angle_alpha   90.00
_cell.angle_beta   90.00
_cell.angle_gamma   90.00
#
_symmetry.space_group_name_H-M   'P 1'
#
loop_
_entity.id
_entity.type
_entity.pdbx_description
1 polymer ?
#
loop_
_entity_poly.entity_id
_entity_poly.type
_entity_poly.pdbx_seq_one_letter_code
_entity_poly.pdbx_strand_id
1 'polypeptide(L)'
;MAAKFGQASQIEMLLIYGADVNALDGNGMTPLELAKANNHSTIAERLLDAMYDVTDRLIVFMGGKKPDHACGRHLIIPDTNSGEISEQLKIARGKLQLVPNKMFEELVMDLYDEVDRRECEAIWSTSTLNAEHATVPFLPANPFLSATRNQV
;
A
#
# COMPACT_ATOMS: atom_id res chain seq x y z
N MET A 1 3.66 2.82 21.94
CA MET A 1 4.33 3.82 22.83
C MET A 1 4.65 5.11 22.08
N ALA A 2 5.29 5.06 20.90
CA ALA A 2 5.59 6.26 20.10
C ALA A 2 4.37 7.16 19.82
N ALA A 3 3.20 6.57 19.49
CA ALA A 3 1.96 7.32 19.24
C ALA A 3 1.45 8.07 20.48
N LYS A 4 1.55 7.43 21.66
CA LYS A 4 1.16 8.02 22.95
C LYS A 4 2.02 9.23 23.32
N PHE A 5 3.30 9.24 22.96
CA PHE A 5 4.25 10.32 23.27
C PHE A 5 4.48 11.30 22.12
N GLY A 6 3.79 11.15 21.00
CA GLY A 6 3.87 12.12 19.92
C GLY A 6 5.18 12.02 19.10
N GLN A 7 5.81 10.85 19.06
CA GLN A 7 7.14 10.68 18.47
C GLN A 7 7.05 10.40 16.96
N ALA A 8 6.80 11.44 16.16
CA ALA A 8 6.61 11.32 14.71
C ALA A 8 7.73 10.56 13.98
N SER A 9 9.01 10.89 14.23
CA SER A 9 10.13 10.21 13.58
C SER A 9 10.23 8.72 13.92
N GLN A 10 9.85 8.34 15.15
CA GLN A 10 9.82 6.92 15.53
C GLN A 10 8.66 6.20 14.87
N ILE A 11 7.50 6.86 14.71
CA ILE A 11 6.37 6.32 13.97
C ILE A 11 6.77 6.04 12.52
N GLU A 12 7.41 6.99 11.83
CA GLU A 12 7.86 6.77 10.44
C GLU A 12 8.80 5.58 10.32
N MET A 13 9.81 5.50 11.20
CA MET A 13 10.72 4.36 11.20
C MET A 13 9.99 3.04 11.43
N LEU A 14 9.09 2.98 12.41
CA LEU A 14 8.32 1.77 12.71
C LEU A 14 7.44 1.35 11.53
N LEU A 15 6.79 2.30 10.85
CA LEU A 15 5.97 2.04 9.67
C LEU A 15 6.81 1.45 8.53
N ILE A 16 8.01 1.99 8.29
CA ILE A 16 8.95 1.47 7.28
C ILE A 16 9.34 0.01 7.58
N TYR A 17 9.47 -0.36 8.85
CA TYR A 17 9.76 -1.74 9.27
C TYR A 17 8.52 -2.64 9.34
N GLY A 18 7.36 -2.21 8.84
CA GLY A 18 6.15 -3.02 8.79
C GLY A 18 5.43 -3.16 10.14
N ALA A 19 5.52 -2.14 11.00
CA ALA A 19 4.75 -2.13 12.25
C ALA A 19 3.24 -2.17 11.97
N ASP A 20 2.53 -3.07 12.65
CA ASP A 20 1.08 -3.19 12.55
C ASP A 20 0.39 -1.98 13.20
N VAL A 21 -0.26 -1.18 12.36
CA VAL A 21 -1.03 0.02 12.73
C VAL A 21 -2.34 -0.28 13.46
N ASN A 22 -2.83 -1.53 13.37
CA ASN A 22 -4.03 -2.01 14.06
C ASN A 22 -3.72 -2.80 15.33
N ALA A 23 -2.43 -2.94 15.69
CA ALA A 23 -2.03 -3.67 16.89
C ALA A 23 -2.67 -3.07 18.15
N LEU A 24 -3.21 -3.92 19.02
CA LEU A 24 -3.83 -3.50 20.26
C LEU A 24 -2.80 -3.48 21.40
N ASP A 25 -2.83 -2.44 22.22
CA ASP A 25 -2.07 -2.39 23.46
C ASP A 25 -2.75 -3.20 24.59
N GLY A 26 -2.15 -3.21 25.79
CA GLY A 26 -2.70 -3.92 26.95
C GLY A 26 -4.06 -3.40 27.44
N ASN A 27 -4.50 -2.23 26.97
CA ASN A 27 -5.82 -1.66 27.25
C ASN A 27 -6.80 -1.86 26.08
N GLY A 28 -6.40 -2.59 25.03
CA GLY A 28 -7.20 -2.77 23.84
C GLY A 28 -7.27 -1.55 22.93
N MET A 29 -6.32 -0.61 23.04
CA MET A 29 -6.28 0.60 22.21
C MET A 29 -5.31 0.43 21.04
N THR A 30 -5.71 0.92 19.87
CA THR A 30 -4.84 1.04 18.69
C THR A 30 -3.88 2.23 18.81
N PRO A 31 -2.74 2.24 18.07
CA PRO A 31 -1.88 3.39 17.94
C PRO A 31 -2.62 4.68 17.57
N LEU A 32 -3.63 4.59 16.68
CA LEU A 32 -4.45 5.70 16.25
C LEU A 32 -5.29 6.27 17.42
N GLU A 33 -5.93 5.42 18.20
CA GLU A 33 -6.72 5.82 19.36
C GLU A 33 -5.83 6.45 20.45
N LEU A 34 -4.63 5.91 20.67
CA LEU A 34 -3.64 6.48 21.58
C LEU A 34 -3.20 7.88 21.12
N ALA A 35 -2.96 8.09 19.83
CA ALA A 35 -2.63 9.40 19.29
C ALA A 35 -3.78 10.40 19.48
N LYS A 36 -5.03 9.99 19.19
CA LYS A 36 -6.23 10.82 19.39
C LYS A 36 -6.46 11.17 20.86
N ALA A 37 -6.35 10.20 21.76
CA ALA A 37 -6.54 10.40 23.20
C ALA A 37 -5.52 11.38 23.81
N ASN A 38 -4.32 11.49 23.22
CA ASN A 38 -3.27 12.41 23.66
C ASN A 38 -3.20 13.70 22.82
N ASN A 39 -4.20 13.97 21.97
CA ASN A 39 -4.29 15.16 21.10
C ASN A 39 -3.14 15.29 20.08
N HIS A 40 -2.53 14.17 19.65
CA HIS A 40 -1.51 14.15 18.61
C HIS A 40 -2.16 14.01 17.22
N SER A 41 -2.86 15.06 16.76
CA SER A 41 -3.64 15.05 15.50
C SER A 41 -2.79 14.68 14.28
N THR A 42 -1.61 15.28 14.12
CA THR A 42 -0.71 15.00 12.98
C THR A 42 -0.28 13.53 12.94
N ILE A 43 -0.07 12.90 14.10
CA ILE A 43 0.30 11.49 14.18
C ILE A 43 -0.92 10.60 13.93
N ALA A 44 -2.10 11.00 14.42
CA ALA A 44 -3.33 10.30 14.12
C ALA A 44 -3.63 10.30 12.61
N GLU A 45 -3.46 11.44 11.95
CA GLU A 45 -3.58 11.56 10.48
C GLU A 45 -2.56 10.68 9.77
N ARG A 46 -1.28 10.74 10.16
CA ARG A 46 -0.24 9.92 9.54
C ARG A 46 -0.47 8.41 9.71
N LEU A 47 -0.93 7.98 10.89
CA LEU A 47 -1.28 6.59 11.16
C LEU A 47 -2.49 6.15 10.34
N LEU A 48 -3.49 7.02 10.18
CA LEU A 48 -4.65 6.76 9.33
C LEU A 48 -4.24 6.61 7.86
N ASP A 49 -3.39 7.51 7.36
CA ASP A 49 -2.82 7.41 6.01
C ASP A 49 -2.04 6.11 5.84
N ALA A 50 -1.25 5.70 6.84
CA ALA A 50 -0.48 4.46 6.79
C ALA A 50 -1.37 3.20 6.66
N MET A 51 -2.60 3.22 7.18
CA MET A 51 -3.55 2.10 7.05
C MET A 51 -4.01 1.89 5.61
N TYR A 52 -4.02 2.95 4.80
CA TYR A 52 -4.54 2.93 3.43
C TYR A 52 -3.46 3.17 2.38
N ASP A 53 -2.20 3.31 2.79
CA ASP A 53 -1.07 3.66 1.91
C ASP A 53 -1.01 2.78 0.66
N VAL A 54 -1.20 1.47 0.83
CA VAL A 54 -1.24 0.52 -0.28
C VAL A 54 -2.40 0.83 -1.24
N THR A 55 -3.63 0.94 -0.72
CA THR A 55 -4.81 1.19 -1.55
C THR A 55 -4.75 2.56 -2.23
N ASP A 56 -4.26 3.57 -1.52
CA ASP A 56 -4.14 4.93 -2.04
C ASP A 56 -3.15 4.98 -3.20
N ARG A 57 -2.01 4.30 -3.06
CA ARG A 57 -1.01 4.24 -4.11
C ARG A 57 -1.54 3.57 -5.36
N LEU A 58 -2.28 2.46 -5.21
CA LEU A 58 -2.95 1.79 -6.33
C LEU A 58 -3.98 2.70 -7.03
N ILE A 59 -4.78 3.44 -6.26
CA ILE A 59 -5.78 4.37 -6.79
C ILE A 59 -5.10 5.48 -7.59
N VAL A 60 -4.05 6.09 -7.04
CA VAL A 60 -3.29 7.16 -7.69
C VAL A 60 -2.61 6.66 -8.97
N PHE A 61 -2.01 5.46 -8.93
CA PHE A 61 -1.38 4.84 -10.09
C PHE A 61 -2.34 4.61 -11.25
N MET A 62 -3.61 4.26 -10.97
CA MET A 62 -4.65 4.10 -11.98
C MET A 62 -5.21 5.44 -12.52
N GLY A 63 -4.66 6.58 -12.10
CA GLY A 63 -5.13 7.92 -12.47
C GLY A 63 -6.24 8.46 -11.57
N GLY A 64 -6.52 7.79 -10.45
CA GLY A 64 -7.40 8.27 -9.39
C GLY A 64 -6.75 9.38 -8.55
N LYS A 65 -7.54 9.96 -7.64
CA LYS A 65 -7.04 10.90 -6.63
C LYS A 65 -6.93 10.18 -5.30
N LYS A 66 -5.89 10.51 -4.51
CA LYS A 66 -5.76 10.03 -3.13
C LYS A 66 -7.07 10.35 -2.37
N PRO A 67 -7.70 9.37 -1.72
CA PRO A 67 -8.88 9.60 -0.88
C PRO A 67 -8.58 10.58 0.27
N ASP A 68 -9.59 11.33 0.69
CA ASP A 68 -9.49 12.14 1.90
C ASP A 68 -9.97 11.31 3.10
N HIS A 69 -9.04 10.76 3.88
CA HIS A 69 -9.41 9.93 5.04
C HIS A 69 -10.07 10.74 6.16
N ALA A 70 -9.92 12.07 6.19
CA ALA A 70 -10.54 12.91 7.22
C ALA A 70 -12.07 12.97 7.06
N CYS A 71 -12.59 12.81 5.84
CA CYS A 71 -14.03 12.77 5.57
C CYS A 71 -14.67 11.38 5.78
N GLY A 72 -13.90 10.38 6.22
CA GLY A 72 -14.36 9.00 6.42
C GLY A 72 -14.51 8.19 5.13
N ARG A 73 -14.10 8.73 3.97
CA ARG A 73 -14.07 8.03 2.69
C ARG A 73 -12.65 7.56 2.39
N HIS A 74 -12.33 6.34 2.80
CA HIS A 74 -10.98 5.79 2.67
C HIS A 74 -10.72 5.07 1.34
N LEU A 75 -11.75 4.77 0.55
CA LEU A 75 -11.62 4.06 -0.72
C LEU A 75 -12.36 4.80 -1.84
N ILE A 76 -11.68 4.94 -2.98
CA ILE A 76 -12.23 5.47 -4.22
C ILE A 76 -11.91 4.46 -5.31
N ILE A 77 -12.94 3.85 -5.90
CA ILE A 77 -12.76 2.96 -7.04
C ILE A 77 -12.71 3.85 -8.29
N PRO A 78 -11.59 3.91 -9.03
CA PRO A 78 -11.53 4.69 -10.26
C PRO A 78 -12.45 4.08 -11.31
N ASP A 79 -13.12 4.92 -12.09
CA ASP A 79 -14.00 4.51 -13.19
C ASP A 79 -13.16 3.99 -14.36
N THR A 80 -12.69 2.75 -14.27
CA THR A 80 -11.99 2.08 -15.36
C THR A 80 -13.02 1.67 -16.41
N ASN A 81 -13.06 2.42 -17.51
CA ASN A 81 -13.75 2.15 -18.77
C ASN A 81 -15.08 1.37 -18.66
N SER A 82 -16.20 2.08 -18.75
CA SER A 82 -17.59 1.56 -18.72
C SER A 82 -17.97 0.70 -19.92
N GLY A 83 -17.06 -0.12 -20.44
CA GLY A 83 -17.34 -1.17 -21.42
C GLY A 83 -17.88 -2.42 -20.73
N GLU A 84 -18.45 -3.34 -21.51
CA GLU A 84 -18.84 -4.65 -20.99
C GLU A 84 -17.62 -5.36 -20.37
N ILE A 85 -17.72 -5.68 -19.08
CA ILE A 85 -16.71 -6.47 -18.39
C ILE A 85 -16.69 -7.86 -19.03
N SER A 86 -15.58 -8.19 -19.71
CA SER A 86 -15.38 -9.51 -20.32
C SER A 86 -15.65 -10.63 -19.33
N GLU A 87 -16.23 -11.75 -19.80
CA GLU A 87 -16.48 -12.94 -18.98
C GLU A 87 -15.22 -13.43 -18.27
N GLN A 88 -14.05 -13.28 -18.89
CA GLN A 88 -12.76 -13.59 -18.27
C GLN A 88 -12.49 -12.73 -17.03
N LEU A 89 -12.81 -11.44 -17.06
CA LEU A 89 -12.68 -10.55 -15.90
C LEU A 89 -13.67 -10.92 -14.79
N LYS A 90 -14.90 -11.32 -15.14
CA LYS A 90 -15.89 -11.78 -14.14
C LYS A 90 -15.40 -13.04 -13.42
N ILE A 91 -14.84 -14.00 -14.17
CA ILE A 91 -14.26 -15.21 -13.62
C ILE A 91 -13.04 -14.88 -12.75
N ALA A 92 -12.12 -14.05 -13.23
CA ALA A 92 -10.94 -13.64 -12.47
C ALA A 92 -11.32 -12.95 -11.16
N ARG A 93 -12.29 -12.02 -11.19
CA ARG A 93 -12.84 -11.37 -10.00
C ARG A 93 -13.45 -12.38 -9.02
N GLY A 94 -14.23 -13.34 -9.54
CA GLY A 94 -14.81 -14.41 -8.72
C GLY A 94 -13.74 -15.26 -8.04
N LYS A 95 -12.65 -15.59 -8.74
CA LYS A 95 -11.52 -16.32 -8.16
C LYS A 95 -10.83 -15.50 -7.06
N LEU A 96 -10.59 -14.21 -7.28
CA LEU A 96 -9.99 -13.32 -6.28
C LEU A 96 -10.83 -13.23 -5.00
N GLN A 97 -12.16 -13.22 -5.12
CA GLN A 97 -13.07 -13.21 -3.96
C GLN A 97 -13.03 -14.49 -3.12
N LEU A 98 -12.56 -15.61 -3.69
CA LEU A 98 -12.43 -16.89 -2.99
C LEU A 98 -11.06 -17.06 -2.31
N VAL A 99 -10.11 -16.14 -2.54
CA VAL A 99 -8.78 -16.20 -1.94
C VAL A 99 -8.87 -15.81 -0.45
N PRO A 100 -8.29 -16.60 0.46
CA PRO A 100 -8.17 -16.23 1.88
C PRO A 100 -7.43 -14.91 2.07
N ASN A 101 -7.86 -14.11 3.07
CA ASN A 101 -7.33 -12.77 3.33
C ASN A 101 -5.79 -12.71 3.36
N LYS A 102 -5.12 -13.66 4.03
CA LYS A 102 -3.66 -13.70 4.08
C LYS A 102 -3.01 -13.79 2.70
N MET A 103 -3.52 -14.68 1.83
CA MET A 103 -2.99 -14.79 0.46
C MET A 103 -3.36 -13.58 -0.40
N PHE A 104 -4.51 -12.97 -0.12
CA PHE A 104 -4.92 -11.74 -0.78
C PHE A 104 -4.01 -10.56 -0.38
N GLU A 105 -3.68 -10.42 0.89
CA GLU A 105 -2.71 -9.43 1.40
C GLU A 105 -1.34 -9.63 0.75
N GLU A 106 -0.86 -10.88 0.67
CA GLU A 106 0.37 -11.21 -0.05
C GLU A 106 0.28 -10.75 -1.51
N LEU A 107 -0.78 -11.11 -2.24
CA LEU A 107 -0.98 -10.67 -3.62
C LEU A 107 -1.01 -9.14 -3.77
N VAL A 108 -1.61 -8.44 -2.81
CA VAL A 108 -1.66 -6.98 -2.78
C VAL A 108 -0.28 -6.37 -2.52
N MET A 109 0.58 -7.01 -1.72
CA MET A 109 1.98 -6.57 -1.54
C MET A 109 2.77 -6.69 -2.84
N ASP A 110 2.64 -7.79 -3.59
CA ASP A 110 3.31 -7.90 -4.89
C ASP A 110 2.86 -6.80 -5.86
N LEU A 111 1.55 -6.50 -5.86
CA LEU A 111 0.99 -5.46 -6.71
C LEU A 111 1.53 -4.08 -6.33
N TYR A 112 1.70 -3.83 -5.03
CA TYR A 112 2.33 -2.60 -4.52
C TYR A 112 3.77 -2.46 -5.01
N ASP A 113 4.57 -3.52 -4.88
CA ASP A 113 5.97 -3.54 -5.32
C ASP A 113 6.07 -3.30 -6.84
N GLU A 114 5.18 -3.90 -7.63
CA GLU A 114 5.15 -3.68 -9.09
C GLU A 114 4.74 -2.25 -9.46
N VAL A 115 3.82 -1.62 -8.71
CA VAL A 115 3.49 -0.20 -8.88
C VAL A 115 4.69 0.68 -8.55
N ASP A 116 5.36 0.44 -7.43
CA ASP A 116 6.58 1.16 -7.05
C ASP A 116 7.66 1.03 -8.12
N ARG A 117 7.90 -0.19 -8.61
CA ARG A 117 8.86 -0.45 -9.70
C ARG A 117 8.55 0.37 -10.95
N ARG A 118 7.28 0.43 -11.38
CA ARG A 118 6.85 1.20 -12.57
C ARG A 118 7.00 2.70 -12.38
N GLU A 119 6.67 3.21 -11.19
CA GLU A 119 6.88 4.62 -10.84
C GLU A 119 8.37 4.97 -10.87
N CYS A 120 9.21 4.13 -10.25
CA CYS A 120 10.66 4.28 -10.29
C CYS A 120 11.21 4.26 -11.71
N GLU A 121 10.72 3.36 -12.57
CA GLU A 121 11.11 3.29 -13.98
C GLU A 121 10.73 4.55 -14.76
N ALA A 122 9.52 5.09 -14.54
CA ALA A 122 9.08 6.33 -15.14
C ALA A 122 9.93 7.52 -14.67
N ILE A 123 10.21 7.64 -13.37
CA ILE A 123 11.09 8.66 -12.81
C ILE A 123 12.49 8.54 -13.43
N TRP A 124 13.06 7.34 -13.45
CA TRP A 124 14.39 7.08 -14.00
C TRP A 124 14.48 7.53 -15.46
N SER A 125 13.48 7.15 -16.27
CA SER A 125 13.36 7.51 -17.69
C SER A 125 13.33 9.02 -17.92
N THR A 126 12.79 9.80 -16.97
CA THR A 126 12.76 11.26 -17.05
C THR A 126 13.99 11.95 -16.45
N SER A 127 14.78 11.23 -15.62
CA SER A 127 15.81 11.82 -14.76
C SER A 127 17.22 11.88 -15.35
N THR A 128 17.57 11.06 -16.35
CA THR A 128 18.95 11.01 -16.87
C THR A 128 19.06 10.90 -18.38
N LEU A 129 19.86 11.83 -18.93
CA LEU A 129 20.65 11.71 -20.16
C LEU A 129 21.26 10.30 -20.29
N ASN A 130 21.10 9.68 -21.47
CA ASN A 130 21.75 8.43 -21.92
C ASN A 130 22.81 7.85 -20.97
N ALA A 131 22.45 6.87 -20.16
CA ALA A 131 23.42 5.96 -19.56
C ALA A 131 22.92 4.54 -19.81
N GLU A 132 23.56 3.87 -20.77
CA GLU A 132 23.48 2.44 -20.98
C GLU A 132 23.78 1.73 -19.65
N HIS A 133 22.79 1.18 -18.94
CA HIS A 133 22.99 0.07 -17.99
C HIS A 133 21.66 -0.47 -17.44
N ALA A 134 21.35 -1.70 -17.85
CA ALA A 134 20.50 -2.72 -17.20
C ALA A 134 19.42 -2.23 -16.21
N THR A 135 18.26 -1.83 -16.72
CA THR A 135 17.02 -1.90 -15.93
C THR A 135 16.58 -3.37 -15.87
N VAL A 136 16.35 -3.91 -14.68
CA VAL A 136 15.70 -5.21 -14.55
C VAL A 136 14.23 -5.00 -14.91
N PRO A 137 13.69 -5.64 -15.97
CA PRO A 137 12.36 -5.31 -16.50
C PRO A 137 11.20 -5.85 -15.64
N PHE A 138 11.52 -6.49 -14.52
CA PHE A 138 10.60 -7.14 -13.59
C PHE A 138 11.16 -7.01 -12.16
N LEU A 139 10.34 -7.36 -11.16
CA LEU A 139 10.74 -7.31 -9.76
C LEU A 139 11.98 -8.19 -9.50
N PRO A 140 12.98 -7.70 -8.74
CA PRO A 140 14.14 -8.50 -8.40
C PRO A 140 13.74 -9.72 -7.57
N ALA A 141 14.37 -10.87 -7.83
CA ALA A 141 14.08 -12.09 -7.09
C ALA A 141 14.40 -11.92 -5.59
N ASN A 142 13.44 -12.21 -4.73
CA ASN A 142 13.59 -12.19 -3.28
C ASN A 142 14.02 -13.60 -2.79
N PRO A 143 15.20 -13.76 -2.18
CA PRO A 143 15.70 -15.04 -1.68
C PRO A 143 14.84 -15.67 -0.58
N PHE A 144 14.02 -14.87 0.10
CA PHE A 144 13.11 -15.33 1.15
C PHE A 144 11.75 -15.81 0.61
N LEU A 145 11.47 -15.60 -0.67
CA LEU A 145 10.24 -16.05 -1.34
C LEU A 145 10.50 -17.32 -2.15
N SER A 146 9.46 -18.16 -2.30
CA SER A 146 9.55 -19.36 -3.14
C SER A 146 9.77 -19.00 -4.62
N ALA A 147 10.33 -19.93 -5.40
CA ALA A 147 10.52 -19.72 -6.83
C ALA A 147 9.21 -19.38 -7.56
N THR A 148 8.10 -20.02 -7.20
CA THR A 148 6.76 -19.74 -7.75
C THR A 148 6.28 -18.33 -7.40
N ARG A 149 6.68 -17.79 -6.25
CA ARG A 149 6.32 -16.44 -5.82
C ARG A 149 7.15 -15.36 -6.52
N ASN A 150 8.41 -15.67 -6.85
CA ASN A 150 9.26 -14.81 -7.67
C ASN A 150 8.95 -14.86 -9.18
N GLN A 151 8.01 -15.72 -9.62
CA GLN A 151 7.55 -15.82 -11.01
C GLN A 151 6.39 -14.87 -11.33
N VAL A 152 5.87 -14.15 -10.34
CA VAL A 152 4.72 -13.24 -10.46
C VAL A 152 5.17 -11.91 -11.06
#